data_AF-A0A1V5W0Z0-F1
#
_entry.id   AF-A0A1V5W0Z0-F1
#
_cell.length_a   1.000
_cell.length_b   1.000
_cell.length_c   1.000
_cell.angle_alpha   90.00
_cell.angle_beta   90.00
_cell.angle_gamma   90.00
#
_symmetry.space_group_name_H-M   'P 1'
#
loop_
_entity.id
_entity.type
_entity.pdbx_description
1 polymer ?
#
loop_
_entity_poly.entity_id
_entity_poly.type
_entity_poly.pdbx_seq_one_letter_code
_entity_poly.pdbx_strand_id
1 'polypeptide(L)'
;MAAPKRATTERERDRRLIAEYYLTGRSIYQITEELNARQDVTYTLSSKQVWYDLRLIRERWQKSGLRDFDQAQAQELERIDRLEREHWAAWRQVEPTDRTAPSYLAGVMRCIERRCKILGLDAPEKRELTGNVTLQMVWDDGSDVADFASGPADSLG
;
A
#
# COMPACT_ATOMS: atom_id res chain seq x y z
N MET A 1 18.97 33.04 -18.67
CA MET A 1 17.49 33.09 -18.83
C MET A 1 16.88 32.11 -17.85
N ALA A 2 15.86 32.51 -17.08
CA ALA A 2 15.20 31.59 -16.14
C ALA A 2 14.44 30.52 -16.93
N ALA A 3 14.63 29.25 -16.59
CA ALA A 3 13.94 28.13 -17.25
C ALA A 3 12.41 28.31 -17.11
N PRO A 4 11.63 27.91 -18.14
CA PRO A 4 10.17 28.04 -18.11
C PRO A 4 9.58 27.26 -16.93
N LYS A 5 8.62 27.88 -16.21
CA LYS A 5 7.99 27.30 -15.03
C LYS A 5 6.96 26.25 -15.46
N ARG A 6 7.15 25.01 -15.02
CA ARG A 6 6.26 23.87 -15.34
C ARG A 6 4.76 24.17 -15.09
N ALA A 7 3.93 23.94 -16.11
CA ALA A 7 2.48 24.05 -16.10
C ALA A 7 1.82 22.91 -15.30
N THR A 8 0.55 23.07 -14.91
CA THR A 8 -0.15 22.11 -14.05
C THR A 8 -0.32 20.73 -14.70
N THR A 9 -0.56 20.68 -16.01
CA THR A 9 -0.70 19.43 -16.78
C THR A 9 0.63 18.65 -16.84
N GLU A 10 1.73 19.37 -17.04
CA GLU A 10 3.09 18.82 -17.05
C GLU A 10 3.44 18.20 -15.69
N ARG A 11 3.06 18.85 -14.58
CA ARG A 11 3.24 18.31 -13.22
C ARG A 11 2.55 16.98 -13.00
N GLU A 12 1.33 16.86 -13.50
CA GLU A 12 0.56 15.65 -13.29
C GLU A 12 1.10 14.49 -14.13
N ARG A 13 1.57 14.77 -15.35
CA ARG A 13 2.30 13.81 -16.17
C ARG A 13 3.60 13.36 -15.48
N ASP A 14 4.39 14.30 -14.98
CA ASP A 14 5.65 13.98 -14.28
C ASP A 14 5.40 13.13 -13.05
N ARG A 15 4.36 13.41 -12.25
CA ARG A 15 4.01 12.60 -11.09
C ARG A 15 3.68 11.15 -11.44
N ARG A 16 3.03 10.89 -12.58
CA ARG A 16 2.76 9.52 -13.03
C ARG A 16 4.05 8.77 -13.33
N LEU A 17 4.99 9.42 -14.00
CA LEU A 17 6.29 8.81 -14.32
C LEU A 17 7.18 8.65 -13.08
N ILE A 18 7.18 9.63 -12.17
CA ILE A 18 7.86 9.52 -10.87
C ILE A 18 7.32 8.32 -10.09
N ALA A 19 6.00 8.14 -10.07
CA ALA A 19 5.38 6.98 -9.43
C ALA A 19 5.82 5.66 -10.06
N GLU A 20 5.80 5.56 -11.39
CA GLU A 20 6.20 4.36 -12.15
C GLU A 20 7.66 3.99 -11.91
N TYR A 21 8.58 4.95 -12.05
CA TYR A 21 10.01 4.72 -11.81
C TYR A 21 10.32 4.39 -10.36
N TYR A 22 9.60 5.00 -9.42
CA TYR A 22 9.75 4.67 -8.01
C TYR A 22 9.30 3.23 -7.71
N LEU A 23 8.20 2.75 -8.33
CA LEU A 23 7.71 1.38 -8.16
C LEU A 23 8.63 0.33 -8.79
N THR A 24 9.36 0.68 -9.84
CA THR A 24 10.38 -0.16 -10.47
C THR A 24 11.72 -0.13 -9.72
N GLY A 25 11.81 0.58 -8.60
CA GLY A 25 12.97 0.57 -7.70
C GLY A 25 14.05 1.62 -8.02
N ARG A 26 13.78 2.58 -8.91
CA ARG A 26 14.74 3.65 -9.23
C ARG A 26 14.96 4.60 -8.05
N SER A 27 16.21 5.05 -7.88
CA SER A 27 16.54 6.08 -6.90
C SER A 27 16.08 7.46 -7.37
N ILE A 28 15.92 8.42 -6.43
CA ILE A 28 15.51 9.79 -6.77
C ILE A 28 16.46 10.45 -7.79
N TYR A 29 17.76 10.14 -7.70
CA TYR A 29 18.75 10.62 -8.64
C TYR A 29 18.47 10.10 -10.05
N GLN A 30 18.31 8.78 -10.20
CA GLN A 30 17.99 8.13 -11.47
C GLN A 30 16.66 8.64 -12.05
N ILE A 31 15.64 8.81 -11.22
CA ILE A 31 14.35 9.38 -11.64
C ILE A 31 14.54 10.81 -12.19
N THR A 32 15.39 11.62 -11.55
CA THR A 32 15.68 12.98 -11.99
C THR A 32 16.39 12.98 -13.34
N GLU A 33 17.39 12.12 -13.49
CA GLU A 33 18.15 11.96 -14.72
C GLU A 33 17.26 11.49 -15.87
N GLU A 34 16.47 10.44 -15.66
CA GLU A 34 15.56 9.91 -16.67
C GLU A 34 14.47 10.92 -17.07
N LEU A 35 13.96 11.72 -16.15
CA LEU A 35 13.01 12.78 -16.48
C LEU A 35 13.64 13.91 -17.29
N ASN A 36 14.87 14.31 -16.98
CA ASN A 36 15.60 15.35 -17.70
C ASN A 36 16.17 14.86 -19.04
N ALA A 37 16.41 13.56 -19.22
CA ALA A 37 16.89 12.97 -20.46
C ALA A 37 15.80 12.87 -21.55
N ARG A 38 14.54 13.11 -21.21
CA ARG A 38 13.42 13.09 -22.16
C ARG A 38 13.47 14.30 -23.08
N GLN A 39 13.45 14.04 -24.39
CA GLN A 39 13.45 15.09 -25.44
C GLN A 39 12.14 15.89 -25.52
N ASP A 40 11.07 15.39 -24.89
CA ASP A 40 9.71 15.96 -24.90
C ASP A 40 9.50 17.06 -23.83
N VAL A 41 10.58 17.55 -23.21
CA VAL A 41 10.50 18.45 -22.05
C VAL A 41 11.43 19.66 -22.24
N THR A 42 10.88 20.86 -22.12
CA THR A 42 11.63 22.14 -22.28
C THR A 42 12.17 22.69 -20.96
N TYR A 43 11.94 21.99 -19.84
CA TYR A 43 12.36 22.40 -18.50
C TYR A 43 13.21 21.30 -17.84
N THR A 44 14.05 21.73 -16.89
CA THR A 44 14.84 20.81 -16.06
C THR A 44 14.25 20.71 -14.66
N LEU A 45 14.25 19.49 -14.13
CA LEU A 45 13.83 19.18 -12.78
C LEU A 45 15.04 18.94 -11.88
N SER A 46 15.00 19.54 -10.71
CA SER A 46 15.92 19.23 -9.61
C SER A 46 15.46 18.00 -8.85
N SER A 47 16.40 17.22 -8.31
CA SER A 47 16.11 16.11 -7.39
C SER A 47 15.25 16.53 -6.19
N LYS A 48 15.35 17.79 -5.74
CA LYS A 48 14.48 18.33 -4.69
C LYS A 48 13.01 18.38 -5.13
N GLN A 49 12.74 18.77 -6.38
CA GLN A 49 11.38 18.82 -6.92
C GLN A 49 10.78 17.42 -7.07
N VAL A 50 11.59 16.48 -7.57
CA VAL A 50 11.21 15.06 -7.66
C VAL A 50 10.91 14.49 -6.26
N TRP A 51 11.71 14.82 -5.25
CA TRP A 51 11.46 14.42 -3.86
C TRP A 51 10.12 14.96 -3.33
N TYR A 52 9.79 16.23 -3.57
CA TYR A 52 8.50 16.80 -3.14
C TYR A 52 7.32 16.11 -3.82
N ASP A 53 7.41 15.88 -5.14
CA ASP A 53 6.34 15.20 -5.87
C ASP A 53 6.21 13.74 -5.42
N LEU A 54 7.32 13.04 -5.15
CA LEU A 54 7.31 11.68 -4.60
C LEU A 54 6.69 11.62 -3.20
N ARG A 55 7.02 12.58 -2.32
CA ARG A 55 6.39 12.70 -1.00
C ARG A 55 4.88 12.86 -1.12
N LEU A 56 4.42 13.73 -2.04
CA LEU A 56 3.00 13.95 -2.29
C LEU A 56 2.31 12.69 -2.84
N ILE A 57 2.96 11.96 -3.76
CA ILE A 57 2.45 10.69 -4.29
C ILE A 57 2.28 9.66 -3.17
N ARG A 58 3.30 9.48 -2.32
CA ARG A 58 3.23 8.55 -1.18
C ARG A 58 2.13 8.91 -0.20
N GLU A 59 1.96 10.21 0.11
CA GLU A 59 0.87 10.67 0.97
C GLU A 59 -0.50 10.37 0.34
N ARG A 60 -0.65 10.58 -0.97
CA ARG A 60 -1.88 10.23 -1.71
C ARG A 60 -2.16 8.73 -1.70
N TRP A 61 -1.15 7.88 -1.91
CA TRP A 61 -1.31 6.43 -1.82
C TRP A 61 -1.68 5.97 -0.43
N GLN A 62 -1.06 6.53 0.61
CA GLN A 62 -1.42 6.23 1.98
C GLN A 62 -2.88 6.62 2.26
N LYS A 63 -3.30 7.83 1.85
CA LYS A 63 -4.69 8.30 2.00
C LYS A 63 -5.68 7.51 1.16
N SER A 64 -5.32 7.11 -0.06
CA SER A 64 -6.17 6.27 -0.91
C SER A 64 -6.31 4.88 -0.31
N GLY A 65 -5.21 4.23 0.09
CA GLY A 65 -5.24 2.92 0.72
C GLY A 65 -6.04 2.91 2.02
N LEU A 66 -5.94 3.96 2.84
CA LEU A 66 -6.81 4.16 4.01
C LEU A 66 -8.28 4.27 3.61
N ARG A 67 -8.60 5.10 2.60
CA ARG A 67 -9.98 5.27 2.13
C ARG A 67 -10.57 4.01 1.49
N ASP A 68 -9.76 3.26 0.73
CA ASP A 68 -10.15 2.00 0.10
C ASP A 68 -10.43 0.95 1.19
N PHE A 69 -9.62 0.92 2.25
CA PHE A 69 -9.86 0.09 3.43
C PHE A 69 -11.13 0.50 4.18
N ASP A 70 -11.32 1.79 4.46
CA ASP A 70 -12.53 2.31 5.11
C ASP A 70 -13.79 1.98 4.29
N GLN A 71 -13.71 2.09 2.96
CA GLN A 71 -14.80 1.75 2.06
C GLN A 71 -15.11 0.25 2.07
N ALA A 72 -14.08 -0.60 2.06
CA ALA A 72 -14.26 -2.05 2.18
C ALA A 72 -14.89 -2.42 3.53
N GLN A 73 -14.43 -1.82 4.63
CA GLN A 73 -15.05 -2.00 5.95
C GLN A 73 -16.52 -1.58 5.95
N ALA A 74 -16.85 -0.42 5.37
CA ALA A 74 -18.23 0.07 5.28
C ALA A 74 -19.14 -0.88 4.49
N GLN A 75 -18.66 -1.42 3.35
CA GLN A 75 -19.42 -2.39 2.56
C GLN A 75 -19.71 -3.68 3.34
N GLU A 76 -18.73 -4.19 4.10
CA GLU A 76 -18.95 -5.39 4.90
C GLU A 76 -19.87 -5.12 6.10
N LEU A 77 -19.79 -3.95 6.73
CA LEU A 77 -20.72 -3.53 7.78
C LEU A 77 -22.16 -3.46 7.27
N GLU A 78 -22.37 -2.89 6.09
CA GLU A 78 -23.70 -2.81 5.48
C GLU A 78 -24.31 -4.20 5.22
N ARG A 79 -23.49 -5.14 4.75
CA ARG A 79 -23.91 -6.54 4.56
C ARG A 79 -24.30 -7.20 5.89
N ILE A 80 -23.52 -6.97 6.94
CA ILE A 80 -23.81 -7.51 8.27
C ILE A 80 -25.09 -6.91 8.83
N ASP A 81 -25.29 -5.59 8.71
CA ASP A 81 -26.51 -4.92 9.17
C ASP A 81 -27.75 -5.42 8.43
N ARG A 82 -27.61 -5.74 7.13
CA ARG A 82 -28.68 -6.37 6.36
C ARG A 82 -29.03 -7.75 6.90
N LEU A 83 -28.04 -8.61 7.15
CA LEU A 83 -28.24 -9.94 7.72
C LEU A 83 -28.87 -9.87 9.12
N GLU A 84 -28.45 -8.91 9.93
CA GLU A 84 -29.03 -8.67 11.25
C GLU A 84 -30.53 -8.35 11.14
N ARG A 85 -30.90 -7.44 10.21
CA ARG A 85 -32.30 -7.10 9.94
C ARG A 85 -33.11 -8.29 9.45
N GLU A 86 -32.56 -9.12 8.56
CA GLU A 86 -33.21 -10.32 8.04
C GLU A 86 -33.45 -11.34 9.16
N HIS A 87 -32.46 -11.56 10.04
CA HIS A 87 -32.61 -12.42 11.22
C HIS A 87 -33.66 -11.88 12.20
N TRP A 88 -33.68 -10.57 12.47
CA TRP A 88 -34.72 -9.94 13.29
C TRP A 88 -36.11 -10.03 12.66
N ALA A 89 -36.22 -9.89 11.34
CA ALA A 89 -37.47 -10.03 10.63
C ALA A 89 -38.02 -11.47 10.72
N ALA A 90 -37.16 -12.47 10.50
CA ALA A 90 -37.51 -13.87 10.66
C ALA A 90 -37.95 -14.19 12.10
N TRP A 91 -37.25 -13.66 13.10
CA TRP A 91 -37.62 -13.81 14.51
C TRP A 91 -39.00 -13.21 14.83
N ARG A 92 -39.38 -12.09 14.20
CA ARG A 92 -40.71 -11.48 14.41
C ARG A 92 -41.85 -12.29 13.79
N GLN A 93 -41.57 -13.09 12.77
CA GLN A 93 -42.58 -13.87 12.05
C GLN A 93 -42.88 -15.23 12.72
N VAL A 94 -42.02 -15.69 13.64
CA VAL A 94 -42.26 -16.96 14.36
C VAL A 94 -43.22 -16.80 15.54
N GLU A 95 -44.00 -17.85 15.74
CA GLU A 95 -44.91 -18.06 16.87
C GLU A 95 -44.16 -17.89 18.21
N PRO A 96 -44.79 -17.33 19.26
CA PRO A 96 -44.14 -17.09 20.56
C PRO A 96 -43.48 -18.32 21.19
N THR A 97 -44.01 -19.51 20.91
CA THR A 97 -43.48 -20.81 21.38
C THR A 97 -42.16 -21.19 20.72
N ASP A 98 -41.91 -20.70 19.50
CA ASP A 98 -40.71 -21.00 18.69
C ASP A 98 -39.67 -19.86 18.71
N ARG A 99 -39.96 -18.73 19.37
CA ARG A 99 -39.07 -17.55 19.47
C ARG A 99 -37.76 -17.81 20.22
N THR A 100 -37.68 -18.89 20.98
CA THR A 100 -36.46 -19.37 21.66
C THR A 100 -35.59 -20.24 20.76
N ALA A 101 -35.96 -20.45 19.49
CA ALA A 101 -35.16 -21.20 18.53
C ALA A 101 -33.72 -20.62 18.44
N PRO A 102 -32.68 -21.40 18.82
CA PRO A 102 -31.31 -20.90 18.96
C PRO A 102 -30.68 -20.36 17.67
N SER A 103 -31.22 -20.74 16.50
CA SER A 103 -30.66 -20.41 15.19
C SER A 103 -30.72 -18.91 14.87
N TYR A 104 -31.79 -18.20 15.26
CA TYR A 104 -31.97 -16.77 14.99
C TYR A 104 -31.07 -15.92 15.89
N LEU A 105 -31.06 -16.21 17.20
CA LEU A 105 -30.19 -15.53 18.16
C LEU A 105 -28.70 -15.77 17.84
N ALA A 106 -28.34 -16.98 17.42
CA ALA A 106 -26.98 -17.25 16.95
C ALA A 106 -26.62 -16.47 15.68
N GLY A 107 -27.57 -16.24 14.77
CA GLY A 107 -27.37 -15.40 13.58
C GLY A 107 -27.08 -13.94 13.93
N VAL A 108 -27.90 -13.35 14.79
CA VAL A 108 -27.71 -11.97 15.29
C VAL A 108 -26.39 -11.85 16.07
N MET A 109 -26.08 -12.81 16.94
CA MET A 109 -24.83 -12.81 17.71
C MET A 109 -23.59 -12.86 16.80
N ARG A 110 -23.59 -13.69 15.76
CA ARG A 110 -22.52 -13.70 14.74
C ARG A 110 -22.37 -12.36 14.02
N CYS A 111 -23.48 -11.67 13.74
CA CYS A 111 -23.45 -10.34 13.14
C CYS A 111 -22.77 -9.32 14.08
N ILE A 112 -23.14 -9.35 15.37
CA ILE A 112 -22.57 -8.46 16.39
C ILE A 112 -21.07 -8.73 16.58
N GLU A 113 -20.67 -9.98 16.74
CA GLU A 113 -19.26 -10.38 16.87
C GLU A 113 -18.43 -9.90 15.67
N ARG A 114 -18.93 -10.11 14.44
CA ARG A 114 -18.20 -9.70 13.24
C ARG A 114 -18.07 -8.18 13.13
N ARG A 115 -19.09 -7.42 13.55
CA ARG A 115 -19.05 -5.95 13.64
C ARG A 115 -18.02 -5.46 14.65
N CYS A 116 -18.00 -6.01 15.86
CA CYS A 116 -17.01 -5.65 16.88
C CYS A 116 -15.58 -5.88 16.37
N LYS A 117 -15.36 -6.99 15.66
CA LYS A 117 -14.06 -7.30 15.04
C LYS A 117 -13.65 -6.36 13.91
N ILE A 118 -14.59 -5.95 13.04
CA ILE A 118 -14.31 -5.01 11.94
C ILE A 118 -14.03 -3.60 12.51
N LEU A 119 -14.76 -3.19 13.54
CA LEU A 119 -14.61 -1.88 14.18
C LEU A 119 -13.42 -1.82 15.16
N GLY A 120 -12.76 -2.95 15.44
CA GLY A 120 -11.65 -3.02 16.40
C GLY A 120 -12.08 -2.80 17.85
N LEU A 121 -13.33 -3.12 18.19
CA LEU A 121 -13.88 -3.03 19.54
C LEU A 121 -13.49 -4.23 20.42
N ASP A 122 -13.01 -5.32 19.81
CA ASP A 122 -12.51 -6.50 20.53
C ASP A 122 -11.11 -6.25 21.10
N ALA A 123 -10.86 -6.77 22.30
CA ALA A 123 -9.52 -6.74 22.89
C ALA A 123 -8.53 -7.53 22.02
N PRO A 124 -7.27 -7.05 21.83
CA PRO A 124 -6.29 -7.75 21.01
C PRO A 124 -5.93 -9.12 21.62
N GLU A 125 -6.01 -10.18 20.82
CA GLU A 125 -5.58 -11.52 21.24
C GLU A 125 -4.05 -11.63 21.18
N LYS A 126 -3.41 -11.92 22.33
CA LYS A 126 -2.00 -12.29 22.37
C LYS A 126 -1.86 -13.72 21.82
N ARG A 127 -1.21 -13.89 20.67
CA ARG A 127 -0.88 -15.21 20.11
C ARG A 127 0.61 -15.48 20.24
N GLU A 128 0.96 -16.59 20.88
CA GLU A 128 2.34 -17.05 20.93
C GLU A 128 2.60 -17.95 19.72
N LEU A 129 3.59 -17.58 18.90
CA LEU A 129 3.98 -18.37 17.73
C LEU A 129 4.84 -19.54 18.23
N THR A 130 4.30 -20.76 18.17
CA THR A 130 5.06 -21.97 18.48
C THR A 130 5.71 -22.47 17.19
N GLY A 131 7.00 -22.17 17.01
CA GLY A 131 7.79 -22.65 15.88
C GLY A 131 9.25 -22.28 16.05
N ASN A 132 10.15 -23.16 15.62
CA ASN A 132 11.58 -22.82 15.52
C ASN A 132 11.76 -21.83 14.37
N VAL A 133 11.92 -20.55 14.71
CA VAL A 133 12.27 -19.52 13.74
C VAL A 133 13.76 -19.61 13.47
N THR A 134 14.15 -19.97 12.25
CA THR A 134 15.54 -19.88 11.80
C THR A 134 15.75 -18.51 11.17
N LEU A 135 16.50 -17.63 11.83
CA LEU A 135 16.90 -16.35 11.27
C LEU A 135 18.11 -16.55 10.35
N GLN A 136 17.89 -16.49 9.03
CA GLN A 136 18.99 -16.29 8.09
C GLN A 136 19.21 -14.79 7.92
N MET A 137 20.30 -14.28 8.49
CA MET A 137 20.79 -12.94 8.18
C MET A 137 21.58 -13.01 6.89
N VAL A 138 21.00 -12.52 5.79
CA VAL A 138 21.73 -12.28 4.55
C VAL A 138 22.28 -10.86 4.62
N TRP A 139 23.59 -10.73 4.71
CA TRP A 139 24.30 -9.46 4.60
C TRP A 139 24.76 -9.32 3.14
N ASP A 140 24.15 -8.39 2.41
CA ASP A 140 24.61 -7.97 1.08
C ASP A 140 25.69 -6.90 1.29
N ASP A 141 26.94 -7.32 1.51
CA ASP A 141 28.08 -6.40 1.62
C ASP A 141 28.60 -6.07 0.22
N GLY A 142 27.78 -5.33 -0.54
CA GLY A 142 27.93 -4.83 -1.92
C GLY A 142 29.35 -4.66 -2.47
N SER A 143 30.12 -5.75 -2.56
CA SER A 143 31.50 -5.81 -3.01
C SER A 143 31.53 -6.28 -4.46
N ASP A 144 30.86 -5.51 -5.30
CA ASP A 144 31.09 -5.47 -6.74
C ASP A 144 31.48 -4.04 -7.12
N VAL A 145 32.68 -3.60 -6.72
CA VAL A 145 33.43 -2.52 -7.37
C VAL A 145 34.94 -2.67 -7.14
N ALA A 146 35.59 -3.49 -7.96
CA ALA A 146 36.93 -3.22 -8.47
C ALA A 146 37.20 -4.10 -9.69
N ASP A 147 36.65 -3.68 -10.84
CA ASP A 147 37.20 -4.04 -12.14
C ASP A 147 38.65 -3.53 -12.18
N PHE A 148 39.60 -4.45 -11.98
CA PHE A 148 41.04 -4.18 -12.03
C PHE A 148 41.45 -4.07 -13.50
N ALA A 149 41.17 -2.93 -14.12
CA ALA A 149 41.67 -2.62 -15.44
C ALA A 149 43.06 -1.94 -15.38
N SER A 150 44.01 -2.55 -16.08
CA SER A 150 45.29 -2.02 -16.60
C SER A 150 46.54 -2.32 -15.75
N GLY A 151 47.60 -2.94 -16.30
CA GLY A 151 47.88 -3.16 -17.72
C GLY A 151 49.00 -4.16 -18.01
N PRO A 152 49.29 -4.37 -19.31
CA PRO A 152 50.26 -5.35 -19.77
C PRO A 152 51.64 -4.72 -19.95
N ALA A 153 52.67 -5.36 -19.41
CA ALA A 153 54.03 -5.34 -19.97
C ALA A 153 54.90 -6.32 -19.19
N ASP A 154 55.06 -7.55 -19.70
CA ASP A 154 56.39 -8.14 -19.70
C ASP A 154 56.55 -9.20 -20.80
N SER A 155 57.26 -8.76 -21.84
CA SER A 155 58.41 -9.41 -22.46
C SER A 155 58.36 -10.93 -22.71
N LEU A 156 58.17 -11.24 -24.00
CA LEU A 156 58.48 -12.51 -24.66
C LEU A 156 59.91 -12.99 -24.35
N GLY A 157 60.02 -14.26 -23.97
CA GLY A 157 61.18 -15.12 -24.19
C GLY A 157 60.84 -16.17 -25.24
#